data_AF-A0AAN8B9J7-F1
#
_entry.id   AF-A0AAN8B9J7-F1
#
_cell.length_a   1.000
_cell.length_b   1.000
_cell.length_c   1.000
_cell.angle_alpha   90.00
_cell.angle_beta   90.00
_cell.angle_gamma   90.00
#
_symmetry.space_group_name_H-M   'P 1'
#
loop_
_entity.id
_entity.type
_entity.pdbx_description
1 polymer ?
#
loop_
_entity_poly.entity_id
_entity_poly.type
_entity_poly.pdbx_seq_one_letter_code
_entity_poly.pdbx_strand_id
1 'polypeptide(L)'
;MSAGRASEGAGCITWWGFSPARDLLKTGPVKRGGDVNVLLLGSGDPRHILKTISGLQEEERLHVWVIESSMEVVARQLLLLYLALMPKESVGNNEKTEVFLEVFGNGEIRSQTEETLRHAASQLSLSVTETLETAAHPCLNTTLLKFKERDELARIFKLWIQPKSSSSSSQSAAPILMSKAWDYRVRQHLGTRYDSKKGCFDWDLKMKLHERGCGVINKQQYARWRERGLAFEMREGVYQITNPSLLSSRVFSQKGNKVALRGYWGDIVSSPYLSFGIETDDKSMLKTQNGQHIKTAQDISFANVQELFHSLSSSRGCPPTSSQSDADQPPPESERKSVTINDLMPLSGISVTFLPLDSLDKLPEKQKFSHFFDSVYFSFSCVHKLGPTVRQIAAPDAVLIVELAKYILDVNKEQEAGFAEKVVSMALDADFEPWHEGKSDDVHAVFIPKRN
;
A
#
# COMPACT_ATOMS: atom_id res chain seq x y z
N MET A 1 -6.98 36.49 3.05
CA MET A 1 -7.74 35.46 2.31
C MET A 1 -6.88 34.22 2.24
N SER A 2 -7.17 33.16 3.02
CA SER A 2 -6.34 31.95 2.98
C SER A 2 -6.79 31.10 1.80
N ALA A 3 -6.08 31.20 0.68
CA ALA A 3 -6.13 30.19 -0.37
C ALA A 3 -5.80 28.82 0.26
N GLY A 4 -6.51 27.76 -0.16
CA GLY A 4 -6.27 26.41 0.35
C GLY A 4 -4.82 25.98 0.18
N ARG A 5 -4.34 25.08 1.04
CA ARG A 5 -2.94 24.61 1.01
C ARG A 5 -2.84 23.40 0.09
N ALA A 6 -2.31 23.58 -1.13
CA ALA A 6 -2.12 22.49 -2.09
C ALA A 6 -1.31 21.32 -1.48
N SER A 7 -0.29 21.61 -0.67
CA SER A 7 0.52 20.59 0.02
C SER A 7 -0.24 19.74 1.05
N GLU A 8 -1.46 20.12 1.45
CA GLU A 8 -2.27 19.36 2.41
C GLU A 8 -3.14 18.28 1.73
N GLY A 9 -3.16 18.17 0.39
CA GLY A 9 -3.98 17.18 -0.31
C GLY A 9 -3.42 15.76 -0.18
N ALA A 10 -2.19 15.53 -0.64
CA ALA A 10 -1.50 14.23 -0.53
C ALA A 10 -1.28 13.78 0.94
N GLY A 11 -1.27 14.72 1.89
CA GLY A 11 -1.03 14.43 3.30
C GLY A 11 0.44 14.17 3.64
N CYS A 12 0.69 13.73 4.87
CA CYS A 12 2.04 13.41 5.35
C CYS A 12 2.27 11.90 5.55
N ILE A 13 1.24 11.08 5.33
CA ILE A 13 1.35 9.62 5.37
C ILE A 13 0.87 9.03 4.05
N THR A 14 1.74 8.27 3.41
CA THR A 14 1.45 7.53 2.19
C THR A 14 0.78 6.20 2.53
N TRP A 15 -0.55 6.18 2.67
CA TRP A 15 -1.31 4.95 3.01
C TRP A 15 -1.45 3.95 1.86
N TRP A 16 -1.34 4.46 0.65
CA TRP A 16 -1.16 3.76 -0.61
C TRP A 16 -0.15 4.58 -1.41
N GLY A 17 0.74 3.94 -2.14
CA GLY A 17 1.67 4.67 -3.02
C GLY A 17 0.97 5.23 -4.27
N PHE A 18 1.66 6.06 -5.03
CA PHE A 18 1.09 6.86 -6.11
C PHE A 18 1.38 6.28 -7.50
N SER A 19 1.38 4.94 -7.63
CA SER A 19 1.63 4.24 -8.88
C SER A 19 0.97 2.86 -8.90
N PRO A 20 0.76 2.28 -10.10
CA PRO A 20 0.30 0.90 -10.26
C PRO A 20 1.26 -0.11 -9.66
N ALA A 21 0.72 -1.26 -9.26
CA ALA A 21 1.52 -2.40 -8.84
C ALA A 21 2.48 -2.85 -9.96
N ARG A 22 3.77 -2.94 -9.65
CA ARG A 22 4.83 -3.41 -10.55
C ARG A 22 5.43 -4.71 -10.04
N ASP A 23 5.73 -5.61 -10.98
CA ASP A 23 6.60 -6.75 -10.76
C ASP A 23 8.06 -6.25 -10.80
N LEU A 24 8.69 -6.19 -9.63
CA LEU A 24 10.01 -5.58 -9.49
C LEU A 24 11.12 -6.43 -10.11
N LEU A 25 10.87 -7.72 -10.37
CA LEU A 25 11.84 -8.60 -11.02
C LEU A 25 11.80 -8.49 -12.56
N LYS A 26 10.69 -7.98 -13.10
CA LYS A 26 10.55 -7.71 -14.54
C LYS A 26 10.82 -6.24 -14.90
N THR A 27 11.03 -5.39 -13.90
CA THR A 27 11.28 -3.96 -14.10
C THR A 27 12.79 -3.74 -14.25
N GLY A 28 13.33 -3.97 -15.45
CA GLY A 28 14.76 -3.78 -15.74
C GLY A 28 15.30 -4.69 -16.84
N PRO A 29 16.58 -4.56 -17.22
CA PRO A 29 17.19 -5.36 -18.28
C PRO A 29 17.57 -6.78 -17.82
N VAL A 30 17.73 -7.00 -16.51
CA VAL A 30 18.22 -8.26 -15.96
C VAL A 30 17.06 -9.15 -15.55
N LYS A 31 16.89 -10.28 -16.22
CA LYS A 31 16.02 -11.37 -15.73
C LYS A 31 16.81 -12.20 -14.73
N ARG A 32 16.38 -12.19 -13.48
CA ARG A 32 17.04 -12.94 -12.40
C ARG A 32 16.32 -14.25 -12.16
N GLY A 33 17.09 -15.29 -11.87
CA GLY A 33 16.58 -16.58 -11.41
C GLY A 33 17.35 -17.02 -10.17
N GLY A 34 16.77 -17.94 -9.39
CA GLY A 34 17.34 -18.40 -8.12
C GLY A 34 16.91 -17.54 -6.93
N ASP A 35 17.81 -17.31 -5.96
CA ASP A 35 17.53 -16.55 -4.74
C ASP A 35 17.68 -15.04 -5.00
N VAL A 36 16.60 -14.27 -4.83
CA VAL A 36 16.52 -12.84 -5.16
C VAL A 36 16.11 -12.02 -3.95
N ASN A 37 16.83 -10.92 -3.68
CA ASN A 37 16.64 -10.00 -2.57
C ASN A 37 16.19 -8.63 -3.06
N VAL A 38 14.98 -8.22 -2.68
CA VAL A 38 14.39 -6.94 -3.07
C VAL A 38 14.26 -6.03 -1.86
N LEU A 39 14.79 -4.82 -1.93
CA LEU A 39 14.63 -3.78 -0.89
C LEU A 39 13.55 -2.78 -1.30
N LEU A 40 12.47 -2.67 -0.52
CA LEU A 40 11.39 -1.70 -0.69
C LEU A 40 11.51 -0.57 0.33
N LEU A 41 11.59 0.67 -0.16
CA LEU A 41 11.62 1.87 0.68
C LEU A 41 10.38 2.73 0.50
N GLY A 42 9.57 2.82 1.54
CA GLY A 42 8.39 3.69 1.59
C GLY A 42 7.27 3.28 0.64
N SER A 43 7.10 1.98 0.37
CA SER A 43 6.06 1.49 -0.56
C SER A 43 4.65 1.89 -0.10
N GLY A 44 4.45 2.08 1.21
CA GLY A 44 3.17 2.47 1.79
C GLY A 44 2.17 1.31 1.92
N ASP A 45 2.15 0.42 0.93
CA ASP A 45 1.26 -0.72 0.83
C ASP A 45 1.96 -1.96 0.19
N PRO A 46 1.35 -3.17 0.23
CA PRO A 46 1.99 -4.39 -0.26
C PRO A 46 1.82 -4.65 -1.76
N ARG A 47 1.31 -3.72 -2.58
CA ARG A 47 1.01 -3.99 -4.01
C ARG A 47 2.20 -4.53 -4.80
N HIS A 48 3.40 -3.98 -4.58
CA HIS A 48 4.61 -4.39 -5.29
C HIS A 48 5.05 -5.78 -4.81
N ILE A 49 4.86 -6.07 -3.53
CA ILE A 49 5.11 -7.40 -2.94
C ILE A 49 4.19 -8.42 -3.61
N LEU A 50 2.88 -8.17 -3.61
CA LEU A 50 1.88 -9.09 -4.17
C LEU A 50 2.06 -9.28 -5.69
N LYS A 51 2.30 -8.19 -6.44
CA LYS A 51 2.52 -8.27 -7.90
C LYS A 51 3.81 -9.01 -8.24
N THR A 52 4.89 -8.77 -7.50
CA THR A 52 6.16 -9.48 -7.70
C THR A 52 6.01 -10.97 -7.39
N ILE A 53 5.34 -11.34 -6.30
CA ILE A 53 5.07 -12.76 -5.98
C ILE A 53 4.23 -13.41 -7.08
N SER A 54 3.20 -12.72 -7.59
CA SER A 54 2.35 -13.27 -8.65
C SER A 54 3.09 -13.55 -9.96
N GLY A 55 4.23 -12.89 -10.19
CA GLY A 55 5.06 -13.06 -11.38
C GLY A 55 6.22 -14.05 -11.25
N LEU A 56 6.44 -14.61 -10.05
CA LEU A 56 7.57 -15.47 -9.68
C LEU A 56 7.41 -16.88 -10.28
N GLN A 57 8.50 -17.46 -10.79
CA GLN A 57 8.55 -18.85 -11.29
C GLN A 57 8.75 -19.84 -10.12
N GLU A 58 8.47 -21.15 -10.30
CA GLU A 58 8.52 -22.16 -9.22
C GLU A 58 9.93 -22.42 -8.65
N GLU A 59 10.98 -22.13 -9.40
CA GLU A 59 12.37 -22.39 -9.00
C GLU A 59 13.01 -21.21 -8.24
N GLU A 60 12.38 -20.03 -8.27
CA GLU A 60 12.94 -18.80 -7.71
C GLU A 60 12.68 -18.70 -6.20
N ARG A 61 13.51 -17.99 -5.45
CA ARG A 61 13.20 -17.64 -4.07
C ARG A 61 13.25 -16.13 -3.94
N LEU A 62 12.29 -15.57 -3.23
CA LEU A 62 12.13 -14.13 -3.10
C LEU A 62 12.20 -13.74 -1.63
N HIS A 63 13.17 -12.90 -1.28
CA HIS A 63 13.20 -12.23 0.02
C HIS A 63 12.97 -10.73 -0.19
N VAL A 64 11.82 -10.24 0.25
CA VAL A 64 11.51 -8.81 0.27
C VAL A 64 11.86 -8.20 1.62
N TRP A 65 12.61 -7.10 1.60
CA TRP A 65 13.02 -6.33 2.76
C TRP A 65 12.31 -4.99 2.73
N VAL A 66 11.62 -4.63 3.80
CA VAL A 66 10.74 -3.45 3.81
C VAL A 66 11.20 -2.44 4.84
N ILE A 67 11.44 -1.19 4.41
CA ILE A 67 11.69 -0.03 5.27
C ILE A 67 10.61 1.01 5.00
N GLU A 68 9.85 1.37 6.03
CA GLU A 68 8.77 2.36 5.91
C GLU A 68 9.09 3.68 6.61
N SER A 69 8.23 4.68 6.42
CA SER A 69 8.39 6.00 7.05
C SER A 69 7.87 6.07 8.48
N SER A 70 6.95 5.20 8.87
CA SER A 70 6.40 5.14 10.24
C SER A 70 5.87 3.76 10.61
N MET A 71 5.72 3.51 11.91
CA MET A 71 5.19 2.24 12.40
C MET A 71 3.70 2.05 12.09
N GLU A 72 2.92 3.13 11.90
CA GLU A 72 1.54 3.00 11.43
C GLU A 72 1.47 2.41 10.02
N VAL A 73 2.41 2.76 9.14
CA VAL A 73 2.50 2.20 7.78
C VAL A 73 2.93 0.74 7.83
N VAL A 74 3.92 0.39 8.68
CA VAL A 74 4.33 -1.01 8.92
C VAL A 74 3.14 -1.85 9.41
N ALA A 75 2.41 -1.36 10.42
CA ALA A 75 1.25 -2.06 10.97
C ALA A 75 0.18 -2.31 9.89
N ARG A 76 -0.05 -1.32 9.02
CA ARG A 76 -1.01 -1.41 7.93
C ARG A 76 -0.59 -2.42 6.86
N GLN A 77 0.68 -2.44 6.48
CA GLN A 77 1.18 -3.44 5.54
C GLN A 77 1.09 -4.86 6.09
N LEU A 78 1.43 -5.07 7.37
CA LEU A 78 1.26 -6.35 8.04
C LEU A 78 -0.22 -6.80 8.00
N LEU A 79 -1.16 -5.89 8.25
CA LEU A 79 -2.59 -6.18 8.14
C LEU A 79 -3.00 -6.56 6.72
N LEU A 80 -2.59 -5.80 5.70
CA LEU A 80 -2.95 -6.08 4.31
C LEU A 80 -2.33 -7.39 3.81
N LEU A 81 -1.09 -7.70 4.21
CA LEU A 81 -0.46 -8.99 3.92
C LEU A 81 -1.16 -10.14 4.64
N TYR A 82 -1.52 -9.97 5.91
CA TYR A 82 -2.31 -10.97 6.65
C TYR A 82 -3.61 -11.29 5.90
N LEU A 83 -4.36 -10.27 5.46
CA LEU A 83 -5.60 -10.44 4.70
C LEU A 83 -5.36 -11.16 3.36
N ALA A 84 -4.29 -10.83 2.64
CA ALA A 84 -3.95 -11.48 1.38
C ALA A 84 -3.63 -12.98 1.56
N LEU A 85 -2.96 -13.31 2.67
CA LEU A 85 -2.51 -14.65 3.04
C LEU A 85 -3.59 -15.52 3.70
N MET A 86 -4.80 -15.00 3.94
CA MET A 86 -5.89 -15.81 4.47
C MET A 86 -6.24 -16.96 3.51
N PRO A 87 -6.37 -18.20 4.02
CA PRO A 87 -6.65 -19.38 3.20
C PRO A 87 -8.06 -19.33 2.62
N LYS A 88 -8.22 -19.80 1.39
CA LYS A 88 -9.50 -19.76 0.64
C LYS A 88 -10.60 -20.56 1.34
N GLU A 89 -10.22 -21.59 2.09
CA GLU A 89 -11.10 -22.44 2.88
C GLU A 89 -11.76 -21.69 4.04
N SER A 90 -11.09 -20.64 4.55
CA SER A 90 -11.61 -19.80 5.62
C SER A 90 -12.45 -18.63 5.11
N VAL A 91 -11.99 -17.99 4.04
CA VAL A 91 -12.63 -16.82 3.42
C VAL A 91 -12.53 -16.97 1.92
N GLY A 92 -13.69 -17.07 1.25
CA GLY A 92 -13.74 -17.20 -0.20
C GLY A 92 -13.05 -16.03 -0.92
N ASN A 93 -12.43 -16.28 -2.07
CA ASN A 93 -11.62 -15.27 -2.79
C ASN A 93 -12.37 -13.94 -3.05
N ASN A 94 -13.67 -13.99 -3.32
CA ASN A 94 -14.48 -12.78 -3.51
C ASN A 94 -14.59 -11.99 -2.21
N GLU A 95 -15.00 -12.62 -1.10
CA GLU A 95 -15.09 -11.97 0.22
C GLU A 95 -13.72 -11.43 0.66
N LYS A 96 -12.64 -12.20 0.44
CA LYS A 96 -11.27 -11.78 0.73
C LYS A 96 -10.87 -10.52 -0.05
N THR A 97 -11.22 -10.47 -1.33
CA THR A 97 -10.95 -9.31 -2.21
C THR A 97 -11.74 -8.08 -1.77
N GLU A 98 -13.03 -8.24 -1.42
CA GLU A 98 -13.84 -7.15 -0.88
C GLU A 98 -13.27 -6.58 0.42
N VAL A 99 -12.95 -7.45 1.39
CA VAL A 99 -12.38 -7.05 2.68
C VAL A 99 -11.05 -6.35 2.49
N PHE A 100 -10.18 -6.88 1.64
CA PHE A 100 -8.88 -6.26 1.33
C PHE A 100 -9.05 -4.85 0.77
N LEU A 101 -9.88 -4.67 -0.26
CA LEU A 101 -10.07 -3.37 -0.90
C LEU A 101 -10.74 -2.35 0.03
N GLU A 102 -11.68 -2.79 0.86
CA GLU A 102 -12.29 -1.94 1.88
C GLU A 102 -11.26 -1.44 2.90
N VAL A 103 -10.44 -2.34 3.46
CA VAL A 103 -9.37 -1.96 4.39
C VAL A 103 -8.34 -1.08 3.70
N PHE A 104 -8.04 -1.34 2.43
CA PHE A 104 -7.05 -0.64 1.61
C PHE A 104 -7.45 0.80 1.25
N GLY A 105 -8.68 1.04 0.81
CA GLY A 105 -9.07 2.33 0.22
C GLY A 105 -10.16 3.12 0.95
N ASN A 106 -10.89 2.50 1.89
CA ASN A 106 -12.04 3.15 2.50
C ASN A 106 -11.75 3.67 3.91
N GLY A 107 -12.14 4.92 4.16
CA GLY A 107 -12.13 5.53 5.48
C GLY A 107 -13.18 4.95 6.43
N GLU A 108 -14.31 4.47 5.91
CA GLU A 108 -15.35 3.77 6.67
C GLU A 108 -15.62 2.40 6.02
N ILE A 109 -15.78 1.37 6.85
CA ILE A 109 -15.90 -0.04 6.46
C ILE A 109 -17.19 -0.64 7.02
N ARG A 110 -17.57 -1.82 6.50
CA ARG A 110 -18.71 -2.61 7.00
C ARG A 110 -18.38 -3.27 8.34
N SER A 111 -19.41 -3.71 9.06
CA SER A 111 -19.25 -4.41 10.35
C SER A 111 -18.49 -5.72 10.21
N GLN A 112 -18.74 -6.48 9.15
CA GLN A 112 -18.02 -7.73 8.89
C GLN A 112 -16.53 -7.47 8.64
N THR A 113 -16.20 -6.48 7.82
CA THR A 113 -14.81 -6.07 7.54
C THR A 113 -14.09 -5.61 8.80
N GLU A 114 -14.79 -4.87 9.68
CA GLU A 114 -14.21 -4.43 10.94
C GLU A 114 -13.96 -5.58 11.92
N GLU A 115 -14.84 -6.58 11.97
CA GLU A 115 -14.63 -7.80 12.75
C GLU A 115 -13.39 -8.55 12.26
N THR A 116 -13.24 -8.73 10.94
CA THR A 116 -12.03 -9.35 10.35
C THR A 116 -10.77 -8.55 10.66
N LEU A 117 -10.83 -7.22 10.55
CA LEU A 117 -9.69 -6.34 10.88
C LEU A 117 -9.30 -6.48 12.36
N ARG A 118 -10.29 -6.50 13.27
CA ARG A 118 -10.05 -6.63 14.72
C ARG A 118 -9.40 -7.96 15.05
N HIS A 119 -9.89 -9.03 14.42
CA HIS A 119 -9.33 -10.37 14.56
C HIS A 119 -7.88 -10.43 14.05
N ALA A 120 -7.62 -9.93 12.85
CA ALA A 120 -6.27 -9.84 12.27
C ALA A 120 -5.33 -9.01 13.17
N ALA A 121 -5.78 -7.86 13.67
CA ALA A 121 -5.02 -7.02 14.59
C ALA A 121 -4.68 -7.75 15.91
N SER A 122 -5.59 -8.58 16.42
CA SER A 122 -5.36 -9.41 17.61
C SER A 122 -4.25 -10.43 17.36
N GLN A 123 -4.29 -11.12 16.23
CA GLN A 123 -3.26 -12.09 15.85
C GLN A 123 -1.90 -11.41 15.62
N LEU A 124 -1.87 -10.29 14.90
CA LEU A 124 -0.64 -9.53 14.67
C LEU A 124 -0.06 -8.96 15.97
N SER A 125 -0.90 -8.51 16.90
CA SER A 125 -0.44 -8.06 18.22
C SER A 125 0.27 -9.19 18.97
N LEU A 126 -0.30 -10.40 18.96
CA LEU A 126 0.31 -11.57 19.62
C LEU A 126 1.64 -11.93 18.96
N SER A 127 1.70 -12.01 17.63
CA SER A 127 2.94 -12.34 16.92
C SER A 127 4.05 -11.33 17.21
N VAL A 128 3.77 -10.02 17.16
CA VAL A 128 4.80 -9.01 17.42
C VAL A 128 5.31 -9.06 18.87
N THR A 129 4.50 -9.49 19.84
CA THR A 129 4.92 -9.60 21.25
C THR A 129 5.57 -10.93 21.62
N GLU A 130 5.09 -12.05 21.08
CA GLU A 130 5.49 -13.40 21.52
C GLU A 130 6.60 -14.00 20.65
N THR A 131 6.66 -13.64 19.36
CA THR A 131 7.63 -14.24 18.43
C THR A 131 8.89 -13.39 18.30
N LEU A 132 9.73 -13.43 19.35
CA LEU A 132 10.92 -12.56 19.44
C LEU A 132 12.04 -12.96 18.47
N GLU A 133 12.38 -14.24 18.43
CA GLU A 133 13.57 -14.77 17.73
C GLU A 133 13.24 -15.37 16.35
N THR A 134 12.11 -16.05 16.24
CA THR A 134 11.66 -16.71 15.01
C THR A 134 10.34 -16.10 14.58
N ALA A 135 10.19 -15.73 13.30
CA ALA A 135 8.94 -15.18 12.81
C ALA A 135 7.83 -16.24 12.78
N ALA A 136 6.62 -15.87 13.23
CA ALA A 136 5.44 -16.75 13.16
C ALA A 136 5.09 -17.13 11.70
N HIS A 137 5.27 -16.19 10.76
CA HIS A 137 5.08 -16.43 9.34
C HIS A 137 6.19 -15.72 8.52
N PRO A 138 6.80 -16.37 7.52
CA PRO A 138 7.92 -15.79 6.75
C PRO A 138 7.61 -14.46 6.07
N CYS A 139 6.35 -14.25 5.66
CA CYS A 139 5.88 -13.01 5.02
C CYS A 139 5.40 -11.92 5.99
N LEU A 140 5.46 -12.17 7.30
CA LEU A 140 5.09 -11.20 8.34
C LEU A 140 6.26 -11.02 9.33
N ASN A 141 7.50 -11.14 8.85
CA ASN A 141 8.66 -11.19 9.72
C ASN A 141 9.01 -9.80 10.27
N THR A 142 8.90 -9.65 11.59
CA THR A 142 9.25 -8.44 12.34
C THR A 142 10.43 -8.64 13.30
N THR A 143 11.17 -9.74 13.21
CA THR A 143 12.20 -10.10 14.22
C THR A 143 13.37 -9.13 14.24
N LEU A 144 13.63 -8.42 13.14
CA LEU A 144 14.70 -7.42 13.03
C LEU A 144 14.31 -6.02 13.52
N LEU A 145 13.03 -5.78 13.83
CA LEU A 145 12.57 -4.51 14.40
C LEU A 145 13.13 -4.33 15.82
N LYS A 146 13.40 -3.07 16.21
CA LYS A 146 13.82 -2.75 17.57
C LYS A 146 12.67 -2.99 18.55
N PHE A 147 12.98 -3.29 19.81
CA PHE A 147 11.96 -3.43 20.86
C PHE A 147 11.00 -2.24 20.93
N LYS A 148 11.50 -1.00 20.87
CA LYS A 148 10.66 0.20 20.84
C LYS A 148 9.68 0.24 19.66
N GLU A 149 10.09 -0.22 18.48
CA GLU A 149 9.24 -0.26 17.28
C GLU A 149 8.18 -1.36 17.40
N ARG A 150 8.53 -2.50 18.01
CA ARG A 150 7.59 -3.60 18.31
C ARG A 150 6.56 -3.20 19.37
N ASP A 151 6.99 -2.50 20.42
CA ASP A 151 6.11 -1.95 21.45
C ASP A 151 5.10 -0.97 20.84
N GLU A 152 5.56 -0.14 19.89
CA GLU A 152 4.71 0.79 19.16
C GLU A 152 3.72 0.06 18.25
N LEU A 153 4.13 -1.00 17.55
CA LEU A 153 3.21 -1.87 16.78
C LEU A 153 2.15 -2.49 17.68
N ALA A 154 2.55 -3.08 18.82
CA ALA A 154 1.61 -3.65 19.78
C ALA A 154 0.62 -2.60 20.31
N ARG A 155 1.08 -1.36 20.55
CA ARG A 155 0.22 -0.23 20.92
C ARG A 155 -0.77 0.11 19.80
N ILE A 156 -0.33 0.14 18.54
CA ILE A 156 -1.18 0.41 17.37
C ILE A 156 -2.24 -0.68 17.22
N PHE A 157 -1.87 -1.95 17.27
CA PHE A 157 -2.83 -3.06 17.14
C PHE A 157 -3.85 -3.07 18.29
N LYS A 158 -3.43 -2.82 19.54
CA LYS A 158 -4.37 -2.65 20.67
C LYS A 158 -5.42 -1.57 20.41
N LEU A 159 -5.04 -0.47 19.76
CA LEU A 159 -5.99 0.59 19.38
C LEU A 159 -6.98 0.16 18.31
N TRP A 160 -6.60 -0.77 17.43
CA TRP A 160 -7.49 -1.35 16.42
C TRP A 160 -8.42 -2.42 17.01
N ILE A 161 -7.99 -3.10 18.09
CA ILE A 161 -8.76 -4.14 18.77
C ILE A 161 -9.89 -3.54 19.63
N GLN A 162 -9.62 -2.41 20.30
CA GLN A 162 -10.53 -1.84 21.29
C GLN A 162 -11.91 -1.53 20.70
N PRO A 163 -12.99 -2.12 21.25
CA PRO A 163 -14.34 -1.81 20.79
C PRO A 163 -14.68 -0.36 21.13
N LYS A 164 -15.48 0.27 20.27
CA LYS A 164 -16.15 1.53 20.58
C LYS A 164 -17.25 1.25 21.61
N SER A 165 -16.89 1.00 22.86
CA SER A 165 -17.90 0.88 23.90
C SER A 165 -18.38 2.27 24.30
N SER A 166 -19.64 2.49 23.98
CA SER A 166 -20.58 3.33 24.71
C SER A 166 -20.30 3.31 26.21
N SER A 167 -20.35 4.48 26.83
CA SER A 167 -20.50 4.73 28.28
C SER A 167 -19.32 4.42 29.22
N SER A 168 -18.92 5.48 29.94
CA SER A 168 -18.46 5.49 31.34
C SER A 168 -17.09 4.91 31.72
N SER A 169 -16.02 5.36 31.07
CA SER A 169 -14.74 5.54 31.77
C SER A 169 -14.16 6.93 31.46
N SER A 170 -14.01 7.73 32.50
CA SER A 170 -13.79 9.18 32.52
C SER A 170 -12.38 9.63 32.07
N GLN A 171 -11.73 8.88 31.18
CA GLN A 171 -10.41 9.22 30.65
C GLN A 171 -10.21 8.91 29.15
N SER A 172 -11.18 8.31 28.45
CA SER A 172 -11.05 8.08 27.00
C SER A 172 -11.62 9.26 26.21
N ALA A 173 -10.77 9.90 25.39
CA ALA A 173 -11.20 10.91 24.44
C ALA A 173 -12.28 10.33 23.50
N ALA A 174 -13.27 11.14 23.12
CA ALA A 174 -14.36 10.72 22.24
C ALA A 174 -13.82 10.02 20.96
N PRO A 175 -14.50 8.97 20.47
CA PRO A 175 -14.02 8.19 19.33
C PRO A 175 -13.89 9.09 18.10
N ILE A 176 -12.77 8.94 17.38
CA ILE A 176 -12.49 9.71 16.16
C ILE A 176 -13.44 9.24 15.07
N LEU A 177 -14.28 10.16 14.60
CA LEU A 177 -15.17 9.93 13.46
C LEU A 177 -14.40 10.21 12.17
N MET A 178 -14.30 9.21 11.29
CA MET A 178 -13.57 9.36 10.03
C MET A 178 -14.18 10.47 9.18
N SER A 179 -15.50 10.53 9.07
CA SER A 179 -16.21 11.60 8.35
C SER A 179 -15.79 13.01 8.78
N LYS A 180 -15.59 13.26 10.09
CA LYS A 180 -15.11 14.55 10.60
C LYS A 180 -13.63 14.78 10.26
N ALA A 181 -12.79 13.75 10.40
CA ALA A 181 -11.37 13.85 10.08
C ALA A 181 -11.14 14.10 8.58
N TRP A 182 -11.91 13.43 7.72
CA TRP A 182 -11.90 13.60 6.28
C TRP A 182 -12.38 15.00 5.87
N ASP A 183 -13.54 15.43 6.39
CA ASP A 183 -14.09 16.77 6.10
C ASP A 183 -13.11 17.88 6.52
N TYR A 184 -12.46 17.71 7.67
CA TYR A 184 -11.40 18.62 8.12
C TYR A 184 -10.28 18.73 7.07
N ARG A 185 -9.78 17.60 6.54
CA ARG A 185 -8.74 17.61 5.50
C ARG A 185 -9.21 18.28 4.21
N VAL A 186 -10.42 17.98 3.75
CA VAL A 186 -11.01 18.60 2.55
C VAL A 186 -11.14 20.12 2.71
N ARG A 187 -11.56 20.60 3.90
CA ARG A 187 -11.60 22.05 4.21
C ARG A 187 -10.22 22.69 4.19
N GLN A 188 -9.20 22.05 4.77
CA GLN A 188 -7.83 22.59 4.76
C GLN A 188 -7.25 22.66 3.34
N HIS A 189 -7.50 21.63 2.53
CA HIS A 189 -7.01 21.56 1.16
C HIS A 189 -7.71 22.56 0.23
N LEU A 190 -9.04 22.66 0.29
CA LEU A 190 -9.80 23.54 -0.61
C LEU A 190 -9.84 25.01 -0.14
N GLY A 191 -9.77 25.25 1.16
CA GLY A 191 -9.88 26.60 1.75
C GLY A 191 -11.21 27.26 1.37
N THR A 192 -11.13 28.47 0.81
CA THR A 192 -12.28 29.23 0.32
C THR A 192 -13.09 28.51 -0.77
N ARG A 193 -12.50 27.54 -1.49
CA ARG A 193 -13.17 26.79 -2.55
C ARG A 193 -14.04 25.64 -2.04
N TYR A 194 -14.07 25.39 -0.72
CA TYR A 194 -14.79 24.28 -0.12
C TYR A 194 -16.30 24.29 -0.46
N ASP A 195 -16.94 25.47 -0.47
CA ASP A 195 -18.37 25.59 -0.81
C ASP A 195 -18.64 25.20 -2.28
N SER A 196 -17.62 25.32 -3.14
CA SER A 196 -17.61 24.89 -4.54
C SER A 196 -16.88 23.55 -4.78
N LYS A 197 -16.74 22.70 -3.75
CA LYS A 197 -15.91 21.48 -3.80
C LYS A 197 -16.22 20.55 -4.97
N LYS A 198 -17.49 20.42 -5.37
CA LYS A 198 -17.91 19.57 -6.50
C LYS A 198 -17.26 20.00 -7.82
N GLY A 199 -17.14 21.31 -8.06
CA GLY A 199 -16.45 21.85 -9.24
C GLY A 199 -14.95 21.60 -9.19
N CYS A 200 -14.34 21.71 -8.00
CA CYS A 200 -12.93 21.39 -7.81
C CYS A 200 -12.64 19.91 -8.10
N PHE A 201 -13.50 19.00 -7.61
CA PHE A 201 -13.35 17.57 -7.86
C PHE A 201 -13.50 17.22 -9.34
N ASP A 202 -14.47 17.79 -10.05
CA ASP A 202 -14.63 17.59 -11.50
C ASP A 202 -13.41 18.10 -12.28
N TRP A 203 -12.84 19.23 -11.86
CA TRP A 203 -11.65 19.81 -12.47
C TRP A 203 -10.40 18.95 -12.22
N ASP A 204 -10.14 18.51 -10.99
CA ASP A 204 -9.01 17.62 -10.67
C ASP A 204 -9.10 16.30 -11.46
N LEU A 205 -10.32 15.75 -11.61
CA LEU A 205 -10.52 14.53 -12.38
C LEU A 205 -10.19 14.72 -13.87
N LYS A 206 -10.81 15.71 -14.52
CA LYS A 206 -10.68 15.90 -15.97
C LYS A 206 -9.32 16.45 -16.37
N MET A 207 -8.85 17.46 -15.65
CA MET A 207 -7.66 18.24 -16.05
C MET A 207 -6.37 17.70 -15.46
N LYS A 208 -6.43 16.76 -14.50
CA LYS A 208 -5.22 16.13 -13.96
C LYS A 208 -5.22 14.63 -14.14
N LEU A 209 -6.21 13.90 -13.62
CA LEU A 209 -6.21 12.44 -13.72
C LEU A 209 -6.39 11.95 -15.16
N HIS A 210 -7.40 12.44 -15.87
CA HIS A 210 -7.68 12.00 -17.25
C HIS A 210 -6.57 12.44 -18.23
N GLU A 211 -6.01 13.64 -18.08
CA GLU A 211 -4.82 14.07 -18.84
C GLU A 211 -3.60 13.15 -18.63
N ARG A 212 -3.48 12.55 -17.44
CA ARG A 212 -2.42 11.62 -17.07
C ARG A 212 -2.71 10.16 -17.45
N GLY A 213 -3.79 9.90 -18.20
CA GLY A 213 -4.16 8.57 -18.69
C GLY A 213 -5.10 7.78 -17.79
N CYS A 214 -5.57 8.35 -16.67
CA CYS A 214 -6.47 7.66 -15.73
C CYS A 214 -7.95 7.75 -16.13
N GLY A 215 -8.27 7.63 -17.42
CA GLY A 215 -9.63 7.78 -17.97
C GLY A 215 -10.67 6.79 -17.42
N VAL A 216 -10.21 5.65 -16.92
CA VAL A 216 -11.04 4.60 -16.28
C VAL A 216 -11.69 5.10 -14.98
N ILE A 217 -11.06 6.04 -14.28
CA ILE A 217 -11.62 6.60 -13.05
C ILE A 217 -12.84 7.46 -13.42
N ASN A 218 -14.03 6.95 -13.11
CA ASN A 218 -15.27 7.64 -13.46
C ASN A 218 -15.59 8.77 -12.47
N LYS A 219 -16.43 9.70 -12.94
CA LYS A 219 -16.82 10.91 -12.19
C LYS A 219 -17.52 10.61 -10.87
N GLN A 220 -18.43 9.64 -10.85
CA GLN A 220 -19.25 9.35 -9.67
C GLN A 220 -18.38 8.76 -8.55
N GLN A 221 -17.51 7.80 -8.88
CA GLN A 221 -16.60 7.15 -7.95
C GLN A 221 -15.58 8.15 -7.38
N TYR A 222 -14.93 8.93 -8.24
CA TYR A 222 -13.96 9.91 -7.78
C TYR A 222 -14.59 11.00 -6.90
N ALA A 223 -15.76 11.53 -7.28
CA ALA A 223 -16.45 12.53 -6.48
C ALA A 223 -16.90 11.99 -5.12
N ARG A 224 -17.41 10.75 -5.08
CA ARG A 224 -17.83 10.08 -3.84
C ARG A 224 -16.64 9.82 -2.91
N TRP A 225 -15.52 9.35 -3.46
CA TRP A 225 -14.29 9.16 -2.70
C TRP A 225 -13.74 10.49 -2.18
N ARG A 226 -13.63 11.54 -3.01
CA ARG A 226 -13.19 12.88 -2.58
C ARG A 226 -14.09 13.44 -1.46
N GLU A 227 -15.38 13.18 -1.51
CA GLU A 227 -16.34 13.70 -0.53
C GLU A 227 -16.35 12.93 0.80
N ARG A 228 -16.23 11.60 0.77
CA ARG A 228 -16.44 10.75 1.96
C ARG A 228 -15.24 9.88 2.36
N GLY A 229 -14.25 9.73 1.50
CA GLY A 229 -13.18 8.75 1.65
C GLY A 229 -13.63 7.31 1.39
N LEU A 230 -14.67 7.10 0.59
CA LEU A 230 -15.20 5.78 0.21
C LEU A 230 -14.82 5.49 -1.24
N ALA A 231 -13.86 4.59 -1.46
CA ALA A 231 -13.35 4.24 -2.78
C ALA A 231 -14.02 2.97 -3.37
N PHE A 232 -14.26 1.97 -2.52
CA PHE A 232 -14.64 0.62 -2.92
C PHE A 232 -15.98 0.21 -2.28
N GLU A 233 -17.02 0.11 -3.09
CA GLU A 233 -18.38 -0.23 -2.63
C GLU A 233 -18.86 -1.46 -3.39
N MET A 234 -18.67 -2.63 -2.79
CA MET A 234 -18.82 -3.92 -3.50
C MET A 234 -20.23 -4.52 -3.38
N ARG A 235 -21.03 -4.06 -2.40
CA ARG A 235 -22.41 -4.53 -2.13
C ARG A 235 -23.28 -3.38 -1.64
N GLU A 236 -24.58 -3.65 -1.47
CA GLU A 236 -25.52 -2.78 -0.72
C GLU A 236 -25.23 -2.79 0.79
N GLY A 237 -23.98 -2.53 1.17
CA GLY A 237 -23.52 -2.50 2.55
C GLY A 237 -23.54 -1.11 3.14
N VAL A 238 -23.80 -1.02 4.45
CA VAL A 238 -23.73 0.24 5.19
C VAL A 238 -22.29 0.47 5.67
N TYR A 239 -21.62 1.44 5.07
CA TYR A 239 -20.28 1.89 5.44
C TYR A 239 -20.39 2.97 6.52
N GLN A 240 -20.22 2.59 7.79
CA GLN A 240 -20.43 3.49 8.93
C GLN A 240 -19.38 3.36 10.04
N ILE A 241 -18.49 2.35 9.94
CA ILE A 241 -17.48 2.11 10.97
C ILE A 241 -16.16 2.66 10.49
N THR A 242 -15.61 3.63 11.23
CA THR A 242 -14.25 4.15 11.01
C THR A 242 -13.25 3.01 10.81
N ASN A 243 -12.53 3.02 9.69
CA ASN A 243 -11.36 2.17 9.47
C ASN A 243 -10.20 2.70 10.32
N PRO A 244 -9.81 2.01 11.42
CA PRO A 244 -8.79 2.53 12.33
C PRO A 244 -7.38 2.45 11.73
N SER A 245 -7.18 1.63 10.69
CA SER A 245 -5.89 1.44 10.01
C SER A 245 -5.48 2.60 9.09
N LEU A 246 -6.36 3.58 8.90
CA LEU A 246 -6.09 4.83 8.16
C LEU A 246 -5.94 6.06 9.09
N LEU A 247 -5.99 5.84 10.41
CA LEU A 247 -5.81 6.90 11.39
C LEU A 247 -4.39 6.91 11.93
N SER A 248 -3.80 8.10 11.99
CA SER A 248 -2.46 8.34 12.52
C SER A 248 -2.41 9.61 13.35
N SER A 249 -1.29 9.82 14.04
CA SER A 249 -1.06 11.04 14.84
C SER A 249 -0.11 11.98 14.11
N ARG A 250 -0.49 13.25 13.98
CA ARG A 250 0.38 14.33 13.47
C ARG A 250 0.65 15.33 14.58
N VAL A 251 1.91 15.69 14.78
CA VAL A 251 2.32 16.68 15.79
C VAL A 251 2.29 18.08 15.17
N PHE A 252 1.56 18.98 15.82
CA PHE A 252 1.47 20.39 15.46
C PHE A 252 2.20 21.24 16.50
N SER A 253 2.86 22.31 16.04
CA SER A 253 3.39 23.35 16.93
C SER A 253 2.36 24.46 17.06
N GLN A 254 1.82 24.66 18.26
CA GLN A 254 0.86 25.71 18.56
C GLN A 254 1.38 26.56 19.72
N LYS A 255 1.69 27.84 19.44
CA LYS A 255 2.20 28.81 20.43
C LYS A 255 3.41 28.27 21.25
N GLY A 256 4.31 27.53 20.60
CA GLY A 256 5.50 26.93 21.23
C GLY A 256 5.28 25.54 21.83
N ASN A 257 4.04 25.08 21.99
CA ASN A 257 3.72 23.73 22.49
C ASN A 257 3.52 22.74 21.34
N LYS A 258 4.00 21.50 21.53
CA LYS A 258 3.74 20.38 20.62
C LYS A 258 2.46 19.66 21.01
N VAL A 259 1.44 19.69 20.15
CA VAL A 259 0.17 19.00 20.33
C VAL A 259 0.03 17.92 19.28
N ALA A 260 -0.10 16.66 19.71
CA ALA A 260 -0.38 15.55 18.82
C ALA A 260 -1.89 15.44 18.55
N LEU A 261 -2.29 15.57 17.28
CA LEU A 261 -3.67 15.39 16.84
C LEU A 261 -3.79 14.09 16.05
N ARG A 262 -4.66 13.20 16.52
CA ARG A 262 -4.97 11.95 15.82
C ARG A 262 -6.11 12.17 14.83
N GLY A 263 -5.96 11.66 13.61
CA GLY A 263 -6.91 11.85 12.52
C GLY A 263 -6.46 11.15 11.24
N TYR A 264 -7.07 11.52 10.12
CA TYR A 264 -6.66 11.04 8.79
C TYR A 264 -5.61 11.99 8.20
N TRP A 265 -4.39 11.51 8.01
CA TRP A 265 -3.25 12.30 7.53
C TRP A 265 -2.70 11.86 6.16
N GLY A 266 -3.47 11.09 5.38
CA GLY A 266 -3.07 10.64 4.05
C GLY A 266 -3.73 11.40 2.90
N ASP A 267 -3.69 10.80 1.71
CA ASP A 267 -4.14 11.41 0.46
C ASP A 267 -5.66 11.55 0.37
N ILE A 268 -6.09 12.74 -0.03
CA ILE A 268 -7.49 13.02 -0.35
C ILE A 268 -7.67 13.46 -1.79
N VAL A 269 -6.64 13.46 -2.64
CA VAL A 269 -6.69 14.00 -4.01
C VAL A 269 -6.40 12.93 -5.08
N SER A 270 -5.32 12.17 -4.97
CA SER A 270 -4.83 11.26 -6.03
C SER A 270 -5.60 9.94 -6.14
N SER A 271 -6.17 9.45 -5.04
CA SER A 271 -7.02 8.27 -4.89
C SER A 271 -6.30 6.91 -4.83
N PRO A 272 -6.86 5.93 -4.09
CA PRO A 272 -6.32 4.57 -4.02
C PRO A 272 -6.49 3.77 -5.32
N TYR A 273 -7.27 4.29 -6.29
CA TYR A 273 -7.47 3.64 -7.59
C TYR A 273 -6.17 3.51 -8.39
N LEU A 274 -5.16 4.34 -8.11
CA LEU A 274 -3.87 4.31 -8.80
C LEU A 274 -3.13 2.99 -8.62
N SER A 275 -3.31 2.31 -7.48
CA SER A 275 -2.55 1.11 -7.16
C SER A 275 -2.99 -0.13 -7.93
N PHE A 276 -4.31 -0.31 -8.10
CA PHE A 276 -4.89 -1.51 -8.69
C PHE A 276 -5.93 -1.27 -9.79
N GLY A 277 -6.36 -0.03 -10.03
CA GLY A 277 -7.56 0.27 -10.82
C GLY A 277 -7.34 0.96 -12.17
N ILE A 278 -6.12 1.38 -12.49
CA ILE A 278 -5.83 2.14 -13.72
C ILE A 278 -5.08 1.33 -14.80
N GLU A 279 -4.48 0.21 -14.43
CA GLU A 279 -3.81 -0.72 -15.35
C GLU A 279 -4.30 -2.15 -15.09
N THR A 280 -4.28 -3.01 -16.10
CA THR A 280 -4.64 -4.44 -15.97
C THR A 280 -4.05 -5.23 -17.13
N ASP A 281 -3.74 -6.50 -16.86
CA ASP A 281 -3.29 -7.44 -17.89
C ASP A 281 -4.48 -7.90 -18.77
N ASP A 282 -5.71 -7.92 -18.24
CA ASP A 282 -6.93 -8.18 -19.01
C ASP A 282 -7.43 -6.93 -19.75
N LYS A 283 -6.95 -6.80 -20.99
CA LYS A 283 -7.37 -5.72 -21.92
C LYS A 283 -8.88 -5.66 -22.17
N SER A 284 -9.62 -6.74 -21.92
CA SER A 284 -11.07 -6.77 -22.09
C SER A 284 -11.79 -5.81 -21.12
N MET A 285 -11.20 -5.56 -19.95
CA MET A 285 -11.72 -4.63 -18.96
C MET A 285 -11.51 -3.16 -19.33
N LEU A 286 -10.58 -2.86 -20.24
CA LEU A 286 -10.31 -1.49 -20.70
C LEU A 286 -11.20 -1.03 -21.86
N LYS A 287 -12.16 -1.87 -22.28
CA LYS A 287 -13.09 -1.55 -23.38
C LYS A 287 -13.92 -0.30 -23.09
N THR A 288 -14.10 0.50 -24.13
CA THR A 288 -14.92 1.71 -24.10
C THR A 288 -16.15 1.56 -25.00
N GLN A 289 -17.29 2.07 -24.55
CA GLN A 289 -18.51 2.22 -25.34
C GLN A 289 -18.94 3.69 -25.30
N ASN A 290 -19.21 4.30 -26.46
CA ASN A 290 -19.56 5.72 -26.57
C ASN A 290 -18.54 6.67 -25.90
N GLY A 291 -17.25 6.34 -25.97
CA GLY A 291 -16.18 7.14 -25.35
C GLY A 291 -16.11 7.03 -23.83
N GLN A 292 -16.85 6.13 -23.19
CA GLN A 292 -16.78 5.86 -21.75
C GLN A 292 -16.32 4.42 -21.49
N HIS A 293 -15.51 4.22 -20.46
CA HIS A 293 -15.11 2.87 -20.06
C HIS A 293 -16.31 2.08 -19.54
N ILE A 294 -16.45 0.83 -19.99
CA ILE A 294 -17.53 -0.07 -19.56
C ILE A 294 -17.31 -0.50 -18.11
N LYS A 295 -16.06 -0.81 -17.75
CA LYS A 295 -15.64 -1.16 -16.39
C LYS A 295 -15.04 0.05 -15.71
N THR A 296 -15.25 0.15 -14.40
CA THR A 296 -14.72 1.25 -13.61
C THR A 296 -13.42 0.87 -12.91
N ALA A 297 -12.73 1.85 -12.32
CA ALA A 297 -11.48 1.60 -11.59
C ALA A 297 -11.68 0.70 -10.35
N GLN A 298 -12.90 0.63 -9.81
CA GLN A 298 -13.28 -0.34 -8.79
C GLN A 298 -13.33 -1.76 -9.37
N ASP A 299 -13.98 -1.95 -10.52
CA ASP A 299 -14.09 -3.26 -11.16
C ASP A 299 -12.70 -3.80 -11.51
N ILE A 300 -11.83 -2.95 -12.06
CA ILE A 300 -10.45 -3.30 -12.39
C ILE A 300 -9.66 -3.63 -11.13
N SER A 301 -9.75 -2.80 -10.08
CA SER A 301 -9.12 -3.10 -8.79
C SER A 301 -9.54 -4.45 -8.23
N PHE A 302 -10.85 -4.77 -8.31
CA PHE A 302 -11.38 -6.04 -7.85
C PHE A 302 -10.80 -7.22 -8.63
N ALA A 303 -10.86 -7.16 -9.96
CA ALA A 303 -10.33 -8.24 -10.81
C ALA A 303 -8.83 -8.44 -10.63
N ASN A 304 -8.05 -7.36 -10.59
CA ASN A 304 -6.59 -7.43 -10.40
C ASN A 304 -6.22 -8.00 -9.03
N VAL A 305 -6.85 -7.55 -7.94
CA VAL A 305 -6.57 -8.09 -6.59
C VAL A 305 -7.01 -9.55 -6.49
N GLN A 306 -8.13 -9.91 -7.11
CA GLN A 306 -8.59 -11.30 -7.16
C GLN A 306 -7.60 -12.19 -7.92
N GLU A 307 -7.04 -11.72 -9.03
CA GLU A 307 -5.99 -12.41 -9.78
C GLU A 307 -4.72 -12.58 -8.94
N LEU A 308 -4.29 -11.53 -8.22
CA LEU A 308 -3.16 -11.62 -7.29
C LEU A 308 -3.39 -12.71 -6.23
N PHE A 309 -4.59 -12.77 -5.65
CA PHE A 309 -4.94 -13.78 -4.65
C PHE A 309 -5.02 -15.19 -5.24
N HIS A 310 -5.52 -15.32 -6.47
CA HIS A 310 -5.52 -16.59 -7.18
C HIS A 310 -4.09 -17.08 -7.41
N SER A 311 -3.21 -16.21 -7.93
CA SER A 311 -1.80 -16.52 -8.13
C SER A 311 -1.12 -16.91 -6.82
N LEU A 312 -1.39 -16.25 -5.70
CA LEU A 312 -0.85 -16.64 -4.39
C LEU A 312 -1.27 -18.04 -3.96
N SER A 313 -2.52 -18.43 -4.21
CA SER A 313 -3.00 -19.78 -3.87
C SER A 313 -2.49 -20.86 -4.82
N SER A 314 -2.24 -20.52 -6.09
CA SER A 314 -1.75 -21.48 -7.10
C SER A 314 -0.23 -21.65 -7.11
N SER A 315 0.53 -20.62 -6.74
CA SER A 315 1.96 -20.49 -7.06
C SER A 315 2.95 -21.22 -6.15
N ARG A 316 2.54 -22.20 -5.32
CA ARG A 316 3.42 -23.24 -4.69
C ARG A 316 2.66 -24.05 -3.64
N GLY A 317 2.02 -25.14 -4.10
CA GLY A 317 1.74 -26.28 -3.23
C GLY A 317 0.60 -26.12 -2.22
N CYS A 318 -0.50 -25.44 -2.58
CA CYS A 318 -1.78 -25.93 -2.07
C CYS A 318 -2.01 -27.31 -2.74
N PRO A 319 -2.14 -28.42 -2.00
CA PRO A 319 -2.47 -29.70 -2.62
C PRO A 319 -3.75 -29.52 -3.47
N PRO A 320 -3.82 -30.10 -4.67
CA PRO A 320 -4.99 -29.96 -5.50
C PRO A 320 -6.16 -30.57 -4.74
N THR A 321 -7.09 -29.73 -4.29
CA THR A 321 -8.41 -30.21 -3.93
C THR A 321 -9.00 -30.73 -5.24
N SER A 322 -9.05 -32.05 -5.35
CA SER A 322 -9.76 -32.74 -6.42
C SER A 322 -11.18 -32.18 -6.54
N SER A 323 -11.65 -32.15 -7.80
CA SER A 323 -12.97 -31.76 -8.29
C SER A 323 -13.29 -30.26 -8.35
N GLN A 324 -13.11 -29.72 -9.56
CA GLN A 324 -14.19 -28.97 -10.21
C GLN A 324 -15.48 -29.80 -10.11
N SER A 325 -16.44 -29.33 -9.33
CA SER A 325 -17.84 -29.64 -9.51
C SER A 325 -18.62 -28.40 -9.09
N ASP A 326 -19.31 -27.81 -10.05
CA ASP A 326 -20.38 -26.84 -9.83
C ASP A 326 -21.36 -27.39 -8.79
N ALA A 327 -21.37 -26.78 -7.62
CA ALA A 327 -22.48 -26.86 -6.67
C ALA A 327 -22.45 -25.59 -5.81
N ASP A 328 -23.21 -24.59 -6.25
CA ASP A 328 -23.74 -23.53 -5.39
C ASP A 328 -24.55 -24.19 -4.27
N GLN A 329 -23.90 -24.50 -3.15
CA GLN A 329 -24.56 -24.54 -1.86
C GLN A 329 -23.77 -23.68 -0.89
N PRO A 330 -24.41 -22.68 -0.25
CA PRO A 330 -23.77 -21.97 0.84
C PRO A 330 -23.46 -22.98 1.95
N PRO A 331 -22.25 -22.98 2.54
CA PRO A 331 -21.95 -23.85 3.66
C PRO A 331 -22.96 -23.57 4.79
N PRO A 332 -23.36 -24.59 5.56
CA PRO A 332 -24.12 -24.36 6.78
C PRO A 332 -23.36 -23.38 7.68
N GLU A 333 -24.07 -22.56 8.45
CA GLU A 333 -23.49 -21.67 9.47
C GLU A 333 -22.82 -22.48 10.58
N SER A 334 -21.69 -23.11 10.27
CA SER A 334 -20.82 -23.81 11.20
C SER A 334 -19.66 -22.88 11.52
N GLU A 335 -19.60 -22.46 12.80
CA GLU A 335 -18.49 -21.77 13.48
C GLU A 335 -17.33 -21.37 12.56
N ARG A 336 -17.31 -20.09 12.12
CA ARG A 336 -16.14 -19.51 11.46
C ARG A 336 -14.92 -19.73 12.37
N LYS A 337 -14.08 -20.70 12.03
CA LYS A 337 -12.82 -20.91 12.75
C LYS A 337 -12.00 -19.63 12.65
N SER A 338 -11.61 -19.10 13.80
CA SER A 338 -10.77 -17.92 13.88
C SER A 338 -9.41 -18.23 13.27
N VAL A 339 -9.09 -17.61 12.13
CA VAL A 339 -7.81 -17.82 11.41
C VAL A 339 -6.66 -17.29 12.27
N THR A 340 -5.75 -18.14 12.71
CA THR A 340 -4.54 -17.71 13.41
C THR A 340 -3.42 -17.39 12.41
N ILE A 341 -2.32 -16.78 12.86
CA ILE A 341 -1.17 -16.55 11.96
C ILE A 341 -0.58 -17.86 11.42
N ASN A 342 -0.68 -18.95 12.19
CA ASN A 342 -0.18 -20.26 11.76
C ASN A 342 -1.08 -20.92 10.71
N ASP A 343 -2.32 -20.45 10.56
CA ASP A 343 -3.27 -20.93 9.54
C ASP A 343 -3.13 -20.17 8.21
N LEU A 344 -2.28 -19.15 8.14
CA LEU A 344 -2.03 -18.40 6.90
C LEU A 344 -1.35 -19.27 5.85
N MET A 345 -1.63 -19.00 4.58
CA MET A 345 -1.07 -19.75 3.45
C MET A 345 0.47 -19.71 3.46
N PRO A 346 1.16 -20.85 3.56
CA PRO A 346 2.62 -20.88 3.52
C PRO A 346 3.09 -20.66 2.07
N LEU A 347 3.86 -19.61 1.86
CA LEU A 347 4.47 -19.32 0.55
C LEU A 347 5.90 -19.88 0.50
N SER A 348 6.06 -21.04 -0.13
CA SER A 348 7.37 -21.73 -0.19
C SER A 348 8.43 -20.86 -0.89
N GLY A 349 9.57 -20.64 -0.25
CA GLY A 349 10.66 -19.85 -0.84
C GLY A 349 10.38 -18.34 -0.93
N ILE A 350 9.34 -17.83 -0.27
CA ILE A 350 9.02 -16.41 -0.20
C ILE A 350 9.07 -15.93 1.25
N SER A 351 9.76 -14.83 1.49
CA SER A 351 9.84 -14.16 2.79
C SER A 351 9.72 -12.65 2.64
N VAL A 352 9.15 -12.01 3.66
CA VAL A 352 9.02 -10.56 3.76
C VAL A 352 9.44 -10.15 5.15
N THR A 353 10.50 -9.36 5.25
CA THR A 353 11.09 -8.91 6.51
C THR A 353 11.03 -7.40 6.66
N PHE A 354 10.38 -6.93 7.72
CA PHE A 354 10.31 -5.52 8.07
C PHE A 354 11.54 -5.12 8.88
N LEU A 355 12.21 -4.08 8.41
CA LEU A 355 13.43 -3.52 8.99
C LEU A 355 13.12 -2.25 9.79
N PRO A 356 13.92 -1.92 10.82
CA PRO A 356 13.82 -0.64 11.54
C PRO A 356 13.79 0.57 10.61
N LEU A 357 13.09 1.63 11.01
CA LEU A 357 12.84 2.82 10.16
C LEU A 357 14.14 3.54 9.73
N ASP A 358 15.21 3.39 10.50
CA ASP A 358 16.54 3.96 10.28
C ASP A 358 17.55 2.96 9.71
N SER A 359 17.07 1.83 9.16
CA SER A 359 17.96 0.76 8.73
C SER A 359 18.80 1.13 7.51
N LEU A 360 18.30 1.96 6.60
CA LEU A 360 18.98 2.27 5.34
C LEU A 360 20.41 2.76 5.58
N ASP A 361 20.61 3.64 6.56
CA ASP A 361 21.92 4.21 6.89
C ASP A 361 22.88 3.16 7.50
N LYS A 362 22.33 2.10 8.11
CA LYS A 362 23.08 1.04 8.82
C LYS A 362 23.29 -0.23 8.00
N LEU A 363 22.58 -0.40 6.89
CA LEU A 363 22.78 -1.56 6.01
C LEU A 363 24.22 -1.63 5.47
N PRO A 364 24.84 -0.53 4.99
CA PRO A 364 26.22 -0.55 4.48
C PRO A 364 27.27 -0.92 5.52
N GLU A 365 27.01 -0.63 6.81
CA GLU A 365 27.92 -0.96 7.92
C GLU A 365 28.03 -2.47 8.17
N LYS A 366 27.09 -3.26 7.65
CA LYS A 366 27.00 -4.70 7.89
C LYS A 366 27.46 -5.47 6.66
N GLN A 367 28.59 -6.17 6.77
CA GLN A 367 29.19 -6.94 5.67
C GLN A 367 28.22 -7.88 4.96
N LYS A 368 27.25 -8.48 5.68
CA LYS A 368 26.24 -9.38 5.12
C LYS A 368 25.32 -8.75 4.07
N PHE A 369 25.20 -7.41 4.08
CA PHE A 369 24.38 -6.67 3.12
C PHE A 369 25.23 -6.00 2.02
N SER A 370 26.54 -6.21 2.02
CA SER A 370 27.40 -5.72 0.93
C SER A 370 27.04 -6.44 -0.36
N HIS A 371 26.74 -5.67 -1.41
CA HIS A 371 26.35 -6.16 -2.73
C HIS A 371 25.24 -7.23 -2.72
N PHE A 372 24.27 -7.05 -1.82
CA PHE A 372 23.27 -8.07 -1.50
C PHE A 372 21.95 -7.89 -2.23
N PHE A 373 21.51 -6.65 -2.47
CA PHE A 373 20.18 -6.40 -3.04
C PHE A 373 20.20 -6.39 -4.56
N ASP A 374 19.42 -7.29 -5.13
CA ASP A 374 19.20 -7.48 -6.56
C ASP A 374 18.32 -6.39 -7.16
N SER A 375 17.37 -5.87 -6.38
CA SER A 375 16.53 -4.74 -6.76
C SER A 375 16.26 -3.84 -5.57
N VAL A 376 16.32 -2.53 -5.80
CA VAL A 376 16.08 -1.50 -4.78
C VAL A 376 15.00 -0.56 -5.31
N TYR A 377 13.90 -0.44 -4.58
CA TYR A 377 12.78 0.43 -4.91
C TYR A 377 12.70 1.60 -3.93
N PHE A 378 12.62 2.82 -4.47
CA PHE A 378 12.29 4.02 -3.71
C PHE A 378 10.94 4.59 -4.14
N SER A 379 10.03 4.79 -3.18
CA SER A 379 8.83 5.56 -3.45
C SER A 379 9.13 7.05 -3.57
N PHE A 380 8.18 7.80 -4.14
CA PHE A 380 8.27 9.26 -4.21
C PHE A 380 8.54 9.89 -2.83
N SER A 381 7.91 9.34 -1.79
CA SER A 381 8.02 9.88 -0.42
C SER A 381 9.37 9.62 0.24
N CYS A 382 10.12 8.61 -0.21
CA CYS A 382 11.39 8.19 0.38
C CYS A 382 12.61 8.47 -0.49
N VAL A 383 12.45 9.01 -1.72
CA VAL A 383 13.56 9.25 -2.64
C VAL A 383 14.64 10.17 -2.07
N HIS A 384 14.30 11.07 -1.15
CA HIS A 384 15.24 11.96 -0.48
C HIS A 384 16.32 11.20 0.33
N LYS A 385 16.11 9.91 0.60
CA LYS A 385 17.07 9.02 1.26
C LYS A 385 18.02 8.30 0.28
N LEU A 386 17.82 8.43 -1.03
CA LEU A 386 18.74 7.90 -2.03
C LEU A 386 20.07 8.67 -1.94
N GLY A 387 21.16 7.94 -1.75
CA GLY A 387 22.49 8.50 -1.65
C GLY A 387 23.58 7.48 -2.00
N PRO A 388 24.86 7.88 -1.99
CA PRO A 388 25.98 7.06 -2.49
C PRO A 388 26.15 5.72 -1.78
N THR A 389 25.71 5.63 -0.53
CA THR A 389 25.78 4.41 0.28
C THR A 389 24.90 3.28 -0.27
N VAL A 390 23.86 3.59 -1.05
CA VAL A 390 22.99 2.59 -1.69
C VAL A 390 23.78 1.69 -2.64
N ARG A 391 24.82 2.22 -3.30
CA ARG A 391 25.66 1.43 -4.21
C ARG A 391 26.38 0.28 -3.50
N GLN A 392 26.75 0.46 -2.23
CA GLN A 392 27.50 -0.51 -1.43
C GLN A 392 26.66 -1.74 -1.09
N ILE A 393 25.34 -1.57 -0.97
CA ILE A 393 24.40 -2.65 -0.65
C ILE A 393 23.76 -3.26 -1.89
N ALA A 394 23.80 -2.55 -3.02
CA ALA A 394 23.28 -3.03 -4.30
C ALA A 394 24.25 -4.03 -4.95
N ALA A 395 23.72 -5.15 -5.42
CA ALA A 395 24.45 -6.14 -6.21
C ALA A 395 25.13 -5.50 -7.44
N PRO A 396 26.15 -6.14 -8.04
CA PRO A 396 26.87 -5.57 -9.19
C PRO A 396 25.97 -5.27 -10.40
N ASP A 397 24.92 -6.08 -10.58
CA ASP A 397 23.94 -6.00 -11.67
C ASP A 397 22.59 -5.46 -11.21
N ALA A 398 22.50 -4.92 -9.98
CA ALA A 398 21.26 -4.48 -9.33
C ALA A 398 20.39 -3.58 -10.21
N VAL A 399 19.08 -3.57 -9.96
CA VAL A 399 18.18 -2.59 -10.59
C VAL A 399 17.67 -1.62 -9.54
N LEU A 400 17.85 -0.33 -9.79
CA LEU A 400 17.28 0.74 -8.98
C LEU A 400 16.01 1.26 -9.64
N ILE A 401 14.88 1.21 -8.93
CA ILE A 401 13.57 1.62 -9.40
C ILE A 401 13.10 2.77 -8.51
N VAL A 402 12.69 3.89 -9.13
CA VAL A 402 12.22 5.07 -8.39
C VAL A 402 10.85 5.49 -8.90
N GLU A 403 9.86 5.54 -8.00
CA GLU A 403 8.51 6.05 -8.27
C GLU A 403 8.56 7.57 -8.49
N LEU A 404 8.03 8.02 -9.62
CA LEU A 404 7.96 9.42 -10.02
C LEU A 404 6.65 10.09 -9.56
N ALA A 405 6.62 11.41 -9.66
CA ALA A 405 5.50 12.23 -9.18
C ALA A 405 4.28 12.27 -10.12
N LYS A 406 4.24 11.43 -11.17
CA LYS A 406 3.22 11.50 -12.23
C LYS A 406 1.80 11.53 -11.69
N TYR A 407 1.44 10.72 -10.70
CA TYR A 407 0.06 10.70 -10.19
C TYR A 407 -0.18 11.56 -8.94
N ILE A 408 0.75 12.44 -8.58
CA ILE A 408 0.59 13.38 -7.46
C ILE A 408 -0.09 14.64 -8.00
N LEU A 409 -1.38 14.79 -7.72
CA LEU A 409 -2.23 15.80 -8.39
C LEU A 409 -2.00 17.23 -7.90
N ASP A 410 -1.33 17.43 -6.78
CA ASP A 410 -0.98 18.75 -6.25
C ASP A 410 0.34 19.29 -6.82
N VAL A 411 1.04 18.50 -7.63
CA VAL A 411 2.30 18.86 -8.30
C VAL A 411 1.99 19.28 -9.74
N ASN A 412 2.52 20.44 -10.15
CA ASN A 412 2.37 20.94 -11.52
C ASN A 412 3.40 20.31 -12.48
N LYS A 413 3.24 20.51 -13.79
CA LYS A 413 4.11 19.89 -14.82
C LYS A 413 5.60 20.30 -14.69
N GLU A 414 5.89 21.52 -14.27
CA GLU A 414 7.27 22.00 -14.06
C GLU A 414 7.93 21.33 -12.84
N GLN A 415 7.18 21.21 -11.73
CA GLN A 415 7.64 20.54 -10.51
C GLN A 415 7.80 19.03 -10.73
N GLU A 416 6.91 18.42 -11.54
CA GLU A 416 7.01 17.02 -11.94
C GLU A 416 8.28 16.75 -12.75
N ALA A 417 8.56 17.58 -13.76
CA ALA A 417 9.78 17.49 -14.56
C ALA A 417 11.04 17.75 -13.71
N GLY A 418 11.04 18.81 -12.90
CA GLY A 418 12.16 19.11 -12.01
C GLY A 418 12.41 18.04 -10.94
N PHE A 419 11.36 17.33 -10.49
CA PHE A 419 11.51 16.17 -9.64
C PHE A 419 12.20 15.02 -10.39
N ALA A 420 11.77 14.69 -11.61
CA ALA A 420 12.39 13.64 -12.41
C ALA A 420 13.88 13.93 -12.69
N GLU A 421 14.23 15.17 -13.04
CA GLU A 421 15.64 15.60 -13.21
C GLU A 421 16.45 15.44 -11.92
N LYS A 422 15.87 15.82 -10.78
CA LYS A 422 16.51 15.63 -9.48
C LYS A 422 16.73 14.16 -9.15
N VAL A 423 15.76 13.29 -9.44
CA VAL A 423 15.91 11.84 -9.25
C VAL A 423 17.08 11.30 -10.09
N VAL A 424 17.21 11.74 -11.35
CA VAL A 424 18.34 11.36 -12.20
C VAL A 424 19.67 11.83 -11.60
N SER A 425 19.75 13.07 -11.12
CA SER A 425 20.97 13.57 -10.44
C SER A 425 21.32 12.73 -9.21
N MET A 426 20.34 12.42 -8.36
CA MET A 426 20.55 11.62 -7.14
C MET A 426 20.99 10.19 -7.46
N ALA A 427 20.46 9.59 -8.53
CA ALA A 427 20.88 8.27 -8.99
C ALA A 427 22.31 8.30 -9.55
N LEU A 428 22.67 9.33 -10.33
CA LEU A 428 24.01 9.52 -10.87
C LEU A 428 25.06 9.73 -9.77
N ASP A 429 24.73 10.50 -8.73
CA ASP A 429 25.57 10.70 -7.54
C ASP A 429 25.72 9.42 -6.72
N ALA A 430 24.78 8.48 -6.85
CA ALA A 430 24.81 7.16 -6.25
C ALA A 430 25.42 6.07 -7.15
N ASP A 431 26.11 6.44 -8.22
CA ASP A 431 26.74 5.54 -9.20
C ASP A 431 25.77 4.63 -9.97
N PHE A 432 24.55 5.13 -10.22
CA PHE A 432 23.58 4.53 -11.13
C PHE A 432 23.37 5.42 -12.36
N GLU A 433 23.27 4.81 -13.54
CA GLU A 433 22.95 5.47 -14.79
C GLU A 433 21.53 5.13 -15.25
N PRO A 434 20.81 6.07 -15.91
CA PRO A 434 19.46 5.81 -16.41
C PRO A 434 19.47 4.68 -17.45
N TRP A 435 18.52 3.76 -17.33
CA TRP A 435 18.32 2.72 -18.33
C TRP A 435 17.25 3.15 -19.35
N HIS A 436 17.66 3.31 -20.61
CA HIS A 436 16.83 3.89 -21.67
C HIS A 436 16.26 2.89 -22.70
N GLU A 437 16.64 1.60 -22.64
CA GLU A 437 16.24 0.60 -23.65
C GLU A 437 14.85 -0.02 -23.40
N GLY A 438 14.12 0.44 -22.39
CA GLY A 438 12.73 0.06 -22.11
C GLY A 438 11.70 1.01 -22.72
N LYS A 439 10.41 0.63 -22.70
CA LYS A 439 9.33 1.63 -22.80
C LYS A 439 9.55 2.63 -21.67
N SER A 440 9.82 3.89 -22.01
CA SER A 440 9.89 4.97 -21.02
C SER A 440 8.57 4.98 -20.24
N ASP A 441 8.62 4.54 -18.98
CA ASP A 441 7.52 4.66 -18.04
C ASP A 441 7.70 6.00 -17.32
N ASP A 442 6.82 6.96 -17.58
CA ASP A 442 6.80 8.25 -16.89
C ASP A 442 6.28 8.13 -15.45
N VAL A 443 5.88 6.92 -15.02
CA VAL A 443 5.53 6.58 -13.64
C VAL A 443 6.74 6.13 -12.83
N HIS A 444 7.71 5.44 -13.44
CA HIS A 444 8.90 4.93 -12.74
C HIS A 444 10.17 5.16 -13.55
N ALA A 445 11.18 5.75 -12.91
CA ALA A 445 12.52 5.80 -13.47
C ALA A 445 13.31 4.54 -13.07
N VAL A 446 13.98 3.93 -14.04
CA VAL A 446 14.79 2.72 -13.84
C VAL A 446 16.25 3.05 -14.13
N PHE A 447 17.13 2.61 -13.23
CA PHE A 447 18.56 2.85 -13.29
C PHE A 447 19.33 1.56 -13.07
N ILE A 448 20.52 1.48 -13.65
CA ILE A 448 21.46 0.37 -13.50
C ILE A 448 22.80 0.90 -12.98
N PRO A 449 23.58 0.11 -12.22
CA PRO A 449 24.91 0.51 -11.79
C PRO A 449 25.79 0.89 -12.98
N LYS A 450 26.52 2.00 -12.85
CA LYS A 450 27.54 2.38 -13.86
C LYS A 450 28.55 1.25 -14.00
N ARG A 451 28.82 0.85 -15.25
CA ARG A 451 29.92 -0.07 -15.57
C ARG A 451 31.22 0.72 -15.55
N ASN A 452 32.14 0.35 -14.67
CA ASN A 452 33.49 0.91 -14.63
C ASN A 452 34.31 0.53 -15.86
#